data_AF-A0ABD0RHK9-F1
#
_entry.id   AF-A0ABD0RHK9-F1
#
_cell.length_a   1.000
_cell.length_b   1.000
_cell.length_c   1.000
_cell.angle_alpha   90.00
_cell.angle_beta   90.00
_cell.angle_gamma   90.00
#
_symmetry.space_group_name_H-M   'P 1'
#
loop_
_entity.id
_entity.type
_entity.pdbx_description
1 polymer ?
#
loop_
_entity_poly.entity_id
_entity_poly.type
_entity_poly.pdbx_seq_one_letter_code
_entity_poly.pdbx_strand_id
1 'polypeptide(L)'
;MSYDEVKHLLQLINIDLNEQYARTLFKKCDRSCDGRLDHVEIEEPELDAVFRHYSGNGCILTTLELRDFLGDQGEDASLAHAKTLIHTYELNDW
;
A
#
# COMPACT_ATOMS: atom_id res chain seq x y z
N MET A 1 12.80 -8.89 8.89
CA MET A 1 12.77 -7.60 9.62
C MET A 1 12.00 -7.77 10.91
N SER A 2 12.62 -7.47 12.05
CA SER A 2 11.97 -7.41 13.36
C SER A 2 10.93 -6.28 13.44
N TYR A 3 10.05 -6.34 14.44
CA TYR A 3 9.03 -5.32 14.65
C TYR A 3 9.61 -3.91 14.82
N ASP A 4 10.72 -3.77 15.55
CA ASP A 4 11.36 -2.47 15.76
C ASP A 4 11.91 -1.88 14.46
N GLU A 5 12.47 -2.72 13.58
CA GLU A 5 12.93 -2.31 12.25
C GLU A 5 11.75 -1.84 11.36
N VAL A 6 10.63 -2.56 11.39
CA VAL A 6 9.41 -2.18 10.66
C VAL A 6 8.83 -0.88 11.20
N LYS A 7 8.77 -0.72 12.53
CA LYS A 7 8.30 0.51 13.17
C LYS A 7 9.18 1.70 12.82
N HIS A 8 10.50 1.51 12.80
CA HIS A 8 11.44 2.55 12.41
C HIS A 8 11.27 2.92 10.93
N LEU A 9 11.08 1.94 10.05
CA LEU A 9 10.78 2.19 8.62
C LEU A 9 9.52 3.04 8.46
N LEU A 10 8.42 2.66 9.12
CA LEU A 10 7.15 3.40 9.07
C LEU A 10 7.34 4.86 9.52
N GLN A 11 8.13 5.10 10.56
CA GLN A 11 8.47 6.46 11.00
C GLN A 11 9.31 7.22 9.97
N LEU A 12 10.25 6.57 9.29
CA LEU A 12 11.08 7.19 8.25
C LEU A 12 10.26 7.64 7.03
N ILE A 13 9.19 6.92 6.69
CA ILE A 13 8.24 7.30 5.63
C ILE A 13 7.04 8.11 6.15
N ASN A 14 7.17 8.68 7.36
CA ASN A 14 6.18 9.55 7.99
C ASN A 14 4.77 8.92 8.16
N ILE A 15 4.71 7.60 8.31
CA ILE A 15 3.47 6.88 8.63
C ILE A 15 3.38 6.69 10.14
N ASP A 16 2.41 7.37 10.76
CA ASP A 16 2.05 7.16 12.17
C ASP A 16 0.90 6.15 12.27
N LEU A 17 1.23 4.93 12.71
CA LEU A 17 0.29 3.85 12.95
C LEU A 17 0.13 3.64 14.45
N ASN A 18 -1.12 3.49 14.90
CA ASN A 18 -1.41 3.10 16.28
C ASN A 18 -0.65 1.81 16.65
N GLU A 19 0.06 1.80 17.79
CA GLU A 19 0.90 0.67 18.25
C GLU A 19 0.16 -0.67 18.23
N GLN A 20 -1.09 -0.69 18.69
CA GLN A 20 -1.88 -1.92 18.76
C GLN A 20 -2.27 -2.42 17.37
N TYR A 21 -2.56 -1.50 16.45
CA TYR A 21 -2.83 -1.82 15.05
C TYR A 21 -1.56 -2.28 14.33
N ALA A 22 -0.43 -1.58 14.51
CA ALA A 22 0.87 -1.96 13.93
C ALA A 22 1.31 -3.36 14.38
N ARG A 23 1.14 -3.70 15.67
CA ARG A 23 1.43 -5.06 16.16
C ARG A 23 0.51 -6.13 15.58
N THR A 24 -0.76 -5.79 15.38
CA THR A 24 -1.73 -6.70 14.78
C THR A 24 -1.39 -6.96 13.31
N LEU A 25 -1.03 -5.92 12.56
CA LEU A 25 -0.55 -6.04 11.18
C LEU A 25 0.73 -6.88 11.11
N PHE A 26 1.74 -6.56 11.93
CA PHE A 26 3.00 -7.33 11.96
C PHE A 26 2.76 -8.82 12.18
N LYS A 27 1.91 -9.19 13.15
CA LYS A 27 1.56 -10.60 13.41
C LYS A 27 0.78 -11.27 12.28
N LYS A 28 0.00 -10.51 11.51
CA LYS A 28 -0.69 -11.05 10.33
C LYS A 28 0.28 -11.30 9.17
N CYS A 29 1.31 -10.46 9.05
CA CYS A 29 2.34 -10.59 8.02
C CYS A 29 3.36 -11.70 8.34
N ASP A 30 3.69 -11.92 9.63
CA ASP A 30 4.61 -12.97 10.10
C ASP A 30 3.97 -14.36 9.97
N ARG A 31 3.93 -14.88 8.74
CA ARG A 31 3.33 -16.18 8.38
C ARG A 31 4.21 -17.33 8.85
N SER A 32 5.53 -17.13 8.87
CA SER A 32 6.53 -18.06 9.37
C SER A 32 6.49 -18.22 10.90
N CYS A 33 5.93 -17.23 11.60
CA CYS A 33 5.84 -17.14 13.05
C CYS A 33 7.23 -17.12 13.74
N ASP A 34 8.26 -16.59 13.07
CA ASP A 34 9.62 -16.54 13.59
C ASP A 34 9.95 -15.19 14.27
N GLY A 35 8.99 -14.26 14.28
CA GLY A 35 9.14 -12.93 14.86
C GLY A 35 9.86 -11.93 13.95
N ARG A 36 10.07 -12.26 12.67
CA ARG A 36 10.68 -11.42 11.64
C ARG A 36 9.84 -11.51 10.37
N LEU A 37 9.69 -10.39 9.67
CA LEU A 37 9.10 -10.38 8.33
C LEU A 37 10.19 -10.54 7.27
N ASP A 38 10.21 -11.65 6.57
CA ASP A 38 11.07 -11.82 5.40
C ASP A 38 10.52 -11.05 4.19
N HIS A 39 11.32 -10.95 3.13
CA HIS A 39 10.94 -10.25 1.88
C HIS A 39 9.53 -10.63 1.41
N VAL A 40 9.24 -11.93 1.38
CA VAL A 40 7.96 -12.48 0.90
C VAL A 40 6.79 -12.16 1.85
N GLU A 41 7.07 -11.85 3.11
CA GLU A 41 6.07 -11.49 4.12
C GLU A 41 5.84 -9.98 4.23
N ILE A 42 6.80 -9.19 3.76
CA ILE A 42 6.70 -7.73 3.63
C ILE A 42 5.96 -7.37 2.33
N GLU A 43 6.14 -8.17 1.27
CA GLU A 43 5.39 -8.01 0.03
C GLU A 43 3.96 -8.54 0.18
N GLU A 44 2.98 -7.72 -0.20
CA GLU A 44 1.61 -8.16 -0.42
C GLU A 44 1.44 -8.57 -1.89
N PRO A 45 1.53 -9.87 -2.23
CA PRO A 45 1.43 -10.33 -3.62
C PRO A 45 0.08 -10.00 -4.25
N GLU A 46 -0.98 -9.89 -3.44
CA GLU A 46 -2.31 -9.50 -3.92
C GLU A 46 -2.33 -8.03 -4.37
N LEU A 47 -1.65 -7.14 -3.64
CA LEU A 47 -1.58 -5.73 -4.01
C LEU A 47 -0.76 -5.51 -5.29
N ASP A 48 0.39 -6.17 -5.42
CA ASP A 48 1.21 -6.09 -6.65
C ASP A 48 0.45 -6.66 -7.87
N ALA A 49 -0.28 -7.77 -7.69
CA ALA A 49 -1.11 -8.33 -8.75
C ALA A 49 -2.25 -7.38 -9.17
N VAL A 50 -2.94 -6.74 -8.21
CA VAL A 50 -3.98 -5.75 -8.48
C VAL A 50 -3.38 -4.53 -9.18
N PHE A 51 -2.26 -3.99 -8.67
CA PHE A 51 -1.62 -2.81 -9.26
C PHE A 51 -1.20 -3.07 -10.71
N ARG A 52 -0.56 -4.22 -10.99
CA ARG A 52 -0.15 -4.60 -12.35
C ARG A 52 -1.31 -4.91 -13.28
N HIS A 53 -2.48 -5.28 -12.74
CA HIS A 53 -3.67 -5.49 -13.55
C HIS A 53 -4.14 -4.18 -14.21
N TYR A 54 -4.05 -3.07 -13.47
CA TYR A 54 -4.53 -1.76 -13.92
C TYR A 54 -3.42 -0.87 -14.50
N SER A 55 -2.18 -0.99 -14.03
CA SER A 55 -1.05 -0.19 -14.53
C SER A 55 -0.51 -0.76 -15.84
N GLY A 56 -0.73 -0.07 -16.96
CA GLY A 56 -0.26 -0.49 -18.27
C GLY A 56 1.26 -0.53 -18.44
N ASN A 57 2.01 0.18 -17.58
CA ASN A 57 3.48 0.16 -17.55
C ASN A 57 4.06 -0.58 -16.33
N GLY A 58 3.22 -1.03 -15.40
CA GLY A 58 3.61 -1.75 -14.18
C GLY A 58 4.32 -0.91 -13.12
N CYS A 59 4.52 0.39 -13.35
CA CYS A 59 5.28 1.27 -12.46
C CYS A 59 4.46 2.47 -11.94
N ILE A 60 3.47 2.92 -12.71
CA ILE A 60 2.66 4.10 -12.39
C ILE A 60 1.21 3.78 -12.69
N LEU A 61 0.31 4.16 -11.78
CA LEU A 61 -1.12 4.11 -12.02
C LEU A 61 -1.59 5.51 -12.42
N THR A 62 -1.89 5.70 -13.71
CA THR A 62 -2.38 6.98 -14.20
C THR A 62 -3.75 7.30 -13.61
N THR A 63 -4.15 8.57 -13.64
CA THR A 63 -5.50 8.99 -13.20
C THR A 63 -6.63 8.23 -13.91
N LEU A 64 -6.43 7.84 -15.18
CA LEU A 64 -7.40 7.06 -15.94
C LEU A 64 -7.49 5.62 -15.43
N GLU A 65 -6.34 4.97 -15.20
CA GLU A 65 -6.28 3.61 -14.70
C GLU A 65 -6.79 3.52 -13.25
N LEU A 66 -6.49 4.51 -12.41
CA LEU A 66 -7.06 4.61 -11.06
C LEU A 66 -8.57 4.78 -11.10
N ARG A 67 -9.10 5.60 -12.02
CA ARG A 67 -10.55 5.74 -12.21
C ARG A 67 -11.19 4.40 -12.57
N ASP A 68 -10.58 3.64 -13.48
CA ASP A 68 -11.10 2.34 -13.92
C ASP A 68 -11.07 1.32 -12.78
N PHE A 69 -9.99 1.29 -11.99
CA PHE A 69 -9.91 0.52 -10.75
C PHE A 69 -11.06 0.84 -9.79
N LEU A 70 -11.33 2.12 -9.52
CA LEU A 70 -12.42 2.55 -8.63
C LEU A 70 -13.79 2.10 -9.16
N GLY A 71 -14.00 2.18 -10.47
CA GLY A 71 -15.24 1.72 -11.12
C GLY A 71 -15.50 0.23 -10.94
N ASP A 72 -14.45 -0.59 -11.06
CA ASP A 72 -14.56 -2.03 -10.88
C ASP A 72 -14.82 -2.43 -9.41
N GLN A 73 -14.43 -1.58 -8.45
CA GLN A 73 -14.76 -1.75 -7.02
C GLN A 73 -16.16 -1.21 -6.66
N GLY A 74 -16.86 -0.56 -7.60
CA GLY A 74 -18.14 0.09 -7.35
C GLY A 74 -18.05 1.41 -6.58
N GLU A 75 -16.88 2.05 -6.58
CA GLU A 75 -16.62 3.35 -5.96
C GLU A 75 -16.88 4.53 -6.93
N ASP A 76 -16.63 5.76 -6.49
CA ASP A 76 -16.73 6.97 -7.32
C ASP A 76 -15.66 6.99 -8.42
N ALA A 77 -16.01 6.47 -9.59
CA ALA A 77 -15.20 6.45 -10.80
C ALA A 77 -15.15 7.80 -11.54
N SER A 78 -15.24 8.93 -10.84
CA SER A 78 -15.02 10.23 -11.44
C SER A 78 -13.53 10.57 -11.54
N LEU A 79 -13.15 11.24 -12.63
CA LEU A 79 -11.77 11.74 -12.79
C LEU A 79 -11.39 12.74 -11.70
N ALA A 80 -12.36 13.48 -11.17
CA ALA A 80 -12.13 14.44 -10.09
C ALA A 80 -11.76 13.71 -8.78
N HIS A 81 -12.47 12.61 -8.48
CA HIS A 81 -12.18 11.79 -7.30
C HIS A 81 -10.81 11.10 -7.41
N ALA A 82 -10.51 10.45 -8.54
CA ALA A 82 -9.20 9.83 -8.78
C ALA A 82 -8.04 10.84 -8.65
N LYS A 83 -8.19 12.07 -9.17
CA LYS A 83 -7.19 13.14 -8.98
C LYS A 83 -7.03 13.55 -7.52
N THR A 84 -8.13 13.60 -6.78
CA THR A 84 -8.12 13.97 -5.36
C THR A 84 -7.36 12.92 -4.55
N LEU A 85 -7.60 11.63 -4.82
CA LEU A 85 -6.87 10.52 -4.18
C LEU A 85 -5.37 10.60 -4.45
N ILE A 86 -4.98 10.78 -5.71
CA ILE A 86 -3.57 10.95 -6.09
C ILE A 86 -2.96 12.14 -5.34
N HIS A 87 -3.61 13.31 -5.38
CA HIS A 87 -3.07 14.50 -4.72
C HIS A 87 -2.98 14.38 -3.19
N THR A 88 -3.86 13.58 -2.57
CA THR A 88 -3.92 13.42 -1.11
C THR A 88 -2.94 12.38 -0.60
N TYR A 89 -2.73 11.30 -1.36
CA TYR A 89 -2.03 10.11 -0.88
C TYR A 89 -0.74 9.77 -1.64
N GLU A 90 -0.52 10.32 -2.84
CA GLU A 90 0.75 10.15 -3.54
C GLU A 90 1.81 11.06 -2.90
N LEU A 91 2.84 10.42 -2.33
CA LEU A 91 4.00 11.11 -1.76
C LEU A 91 4.89 11.66 -2.89
N ASN A 92 4.49 12.79 -3.47
CA ASN A 92 5.28 13.56 -4.44
C ASN A 92 6.00 14.74 -3.76
N ASP A 93 6.71 14.49 -2.66
CA ASP A 93 7.65 15.46 -2.08
C ASP A 93 9.03 15.31 -2.75
N TRP A 94 9.17 15.88 -3.96
CA TRP A 94 10.46 16.13 -4.61
C TRP A 94 10.44 17.40 -5.46
#